data_AF-E0NWE5-F1
#
_entry.id   AF-E0NWE5-F1
#
_cell.length_a   1.000
_cell.length_b   1.000
_cell.length_c   1.000
_cell.angle_alpha   90.00
_cell.angle_beta   90.00
_cell.angle_gamma   90.00
#
_symmetry.space_group_name_H-M   'P 1'
#
loop_
_entity.id
_entity.type
_entity.pdbx_description
1 polymer ?
#
loop_
_entity_poly.entity_id
_entity_poly.type
_entity_poly.pdbx_seq_one_letter_code
_entity_poly.pdbx_strand_id
1 'polypeptide(L)'
;MYLDFMCGILSYRYIFIVLQNIFEIFLSFLHFSDISDYIQLLFCASCGIVEEGGRWTMKNILRHREYVGSVEIDEHEGFLYGRVLGIQEKITYRAERADELVRKFRAEIDAYLDRCARENVAPEIPYKGSFNVRIAPALHRRLAIHAIATGTSLNRLIEHILSSYAPLYESPNDTSVR
;
A
#
# COMPACT_ATOMS: atom_id res chain seq x y z
N MET A 1 -20.28 53.94 32.80
CA MET A 1 -19.36 52.82 32.49
C MET A 1 -20.05 51.46 32.66
N TYR A 2 -21.30 51.32 32.17
CA TYR A 2 -22.06 50.06 32.12
C TYR A 2 -22.85 49.97 30.79
N LEU A 3 -22.46 50.76 29.78
CA LEU A 3 -23.15 50.80 28.47
C LEU A 3 -22.27 50.29 27.31
N ASP A 4 -20.97 50.11 27.48
CA ASP A 4 -20.10 49.64 26.39
C ASP A 4 -19.93 48.11 26.34
N PHE A 5 -20.37 47.38 27.37
CA PHE A 5 -20.23 45.91 27.41
C PHE A 5 -21.44 45.15 26.83
N MET A 6 -22.56 45.83 26.58
CA MET A 6 -23.79 45.21 26.04
C MET A 6 -23.89 45.31 24.51
N CYS A 7 -23.03 46.07 23.84
CA CYS A 7 -23.04 46.19 22.38
C CYS A 7 -22.31 45.03 21.67
N GLY A 8 -21.34 44.37 22.33
CA GLY A 8 -20.56 43.28 21.73
C GLY A 8 -21.26 41.91 21.69
N ILE A 9 -22.21 41.65 22.59
CA ILE A 9 -22.86 40.32 22.73
C ILE A 9 -24.05 40.17 21.77
N LEU A 10 -24.68 41.28 21.37
CA LEU A 10 -25.84 41.28 20.47
C LEU A 10 -25.46 41.10 18.99
N SER A 11 -24.22 41.43 18.59
CA SER A 11 -23.72 41.24 17.22
C SER A 11 -23.37 39.77 16.92
N TYR A 12 -22.73 39.08 17.86
CA TYR A 12 -22.34 37.67 17.68
C TYR A 12 -23.52 36.70 17.73
N ARG A 13 -24.57 36.98 18.52
CA ARG A 13 -25.80 36.16 18.47
C ARG A 13 -26.52 36.29 17.14
N TYR A 14 -26.51 37.46 16.50
CA TYR A 14 -27.12 37.63 15.18
C TYR A 14 -26.33 36.90 14.09
N ILE A 15 -25.00 36.94 14.13
CA ILE A 15 -24.15 36.19 13.19
C ILE A 15 -24.29 34.67 13.39
N PHE A 16 -24.38 34.20 14.64
CA PHE A 16 -24.57 32.78 14.94
C PHE A 16 -25.95 32.28 14.49
N ILE A 17 -27.02 33.07 14.70
CA ILE A 17 -28.37 32.71 14.25
C ILE A 17 -28.48 32.73 12.72
N VAL A 18 -27.82 33.68 12.05
CA VAL A 18 -27.82 33.77 10.58
C VAL A 18 -26.98 32.63 9.95
N LEU A 19 -25.83 32.28 10.53
CA LEU A 19 -25.03 31.13 10.09
C LEU A 19 -25.72 29.79 10.34
N GLN A 20 -26.44 29.66 11.46
CA GLN A 20 -27.19 28.45 11.78
C GLN A 20 -28.43 28.29 10.87
N ASN A 21 -29.09 29.39 10.48
CA ASN A 21 -30.16 29.35 9.48
C ASN A 21 -29.63 29.09 8.06
N ILE A 22 -28.46 29.64 7.69
CA ILE A 22 -27.83 29.34 6.39
C ILE A 22 -27.40 27.86 6.32
N PHE A 23 -26.93 27.28 7.43
CA PHE A 23 -26.58 25.86 7.51
C PHE A 23 -27.81 24.93 7.41
N GLU A 24 -28.91 25.26 8.08
CA GLU A 24 -30.21 24.55 7.97
C GLU A 24 -30.80 24.65 6.54
N ILE A 25 -30.69 25.82 5.89
CA ILE A 25 -31.11 25.98 4.49
C ILE A 25 -30.22 25.16 3.54
N PHE A 26 -28.91 25.08 3.80
CA PHE A 26 -27.98 24.24 3.01
C PHE A 26 -28.25 22.73 3.19
N LEU A 27 -28.65 22.32 4.40
CA LEU A 27 -29.07 20.95 4.73
C LEU A 27 -30.39 20.55 4.06
N SER A 28 -31.30 21.49 3.80
CA SER A 28 -32.55 21.20 3.07
C SER A 28 -32.37 20.93 1.57
N PHE A 29 -31.21 21.27 0.99
CA PHE A 29 -30.88 21.04 -0.41
C PHE A 29 -29.98 19.82 -0.65
N LEU A 30 -29.40 19.24 0.40
CA LEU A 30 -28.59 18.04 0.31
C LEU A 30 -29.40 16.85 0.81
N HIS A 31 -29.82 15.99 -0.13
CA HIS A 31 -30.34 14.67 0.17
C HIS A 31 -29.22 13.81 0.80
N PHE A 32 -29.03 13.95 2.11
CA PHE A 32 -28.14 13.08 2.89
C PHE A 32 -28.88 11.76 3.16
N SER A 33 -28.30 10.67 2.66
CA SER A 33 -28.91 9.33 2.75
C SER A 33 -28.50 8.58 4.01
N ASP A 34 -27.51 9.03 4.80
CA ASP A 34 -27.04 8.26 5.96
C ASP A 34 -26.31 9.08 7.04
N ILE A 35 -26.47 8.64 8.29
CA ILE A 35 -25.94 9.28 9.52
C ILE A 35 -24.41 9.12 9.66
N SER A 36 -23.79 8.20 8.92
CA SER A 36 -22.33 7.95 8.95
C SER A 36 -21.51 9.17 8.53
N ASP A 37 -22.02 9.97 7.61
CA ASP A 37 -21.29 11.09 7.02
C ASP A 37 -21.09 12.24 8.01
N TYR A 38 -22.01 12.38 8.98
CA TYR A 38 -21.92 13.37 10.05
C TYR A 38 -20.87 13.00 11.11
N ILE A 39 -20.68 11.72 11.38
CA ILE A 39 -19.68 11.23 12.34
C ILE A 39 -18.26 11.41 11.78
N GLN A 40 -18.08 11.22 10.47
CA GLN A 40 -16.81 11.43 9.77
C GLN A 40 -16.33 12.89 9.87
N LEU A 41 -17.25 13.85 9.74
CA LEU A 41 -16.92 15.28 9.81
C LEU A 41 -16.57 15.73 11.23
N LEU A 42 -17.23 15.18 12.25
CA LEU A 42 -17.00 15.55 13.65
C LEU A 42 -15.66 15.03 14.19
N PHE A 43 -15.17 13.90 13.67
CA PHE A 43 -13.86 13.35 14.04
C PHE A 43 -12.68 14.16 13.45
N CYS A 44 -12.92 14.84 12.32
CA CYS A 44 -11.89 15.54 11.56
C CYS A 44 -11.55 16.94 12.09
N ALA A 45 -12.40 17.55 12.94
CA ALA A 45 -12.21 18.94 13.38
C ALA A 45 -11.27 19.12 14.61
N SER A 46 -10.89 18.03 15.30
CA SER A 46 -10.06 18.11 16.52
C SER A 46 -8.65 17.53 16.40
N CYS A 47 -8.33 16.84 15.30
CA CYS A 47 -7.00 16.30 15.07
C CYS A 47 -6.52 16.82 13.72
N GLY A 48 -5.44 17.60 13.70
CA GLY A 48 -4.82 18.12 12.49
C GLY A 48 -4.19 17.01 11.66
N ILE A 49 -5.02 16.18 11.04
CA ILE A 49 -4.63 15.16 10.06
C ILE A 49 -5.02 15.73 8.70
N VAL A 50 -4.01 16.09 7.92
CA VAL A 50 -4.19 16.41 6.49
C VAL A 50 -4.44 15.07 5.79
N GLU A 51 -5.68 14.84 5.36
CA GLU A 51 -6.05 13.67 4.55
C GLU A 51 -5.62 13.88 3.10
N GLU A 52 -4.41 13.45 2.75
CA GLU A 52 -4.08 13.17 1.35
C GLU A 52 -4.49 11.71 1.04
N GLY A 53 -5.68 11.54 0.45
CA GLY A 53 -6.04 10.34 -0.34
C GLY A 53 -5.78 8.98 0.31
N GLY A 54 -6.38 8.71 1.47
CA GLY A 54 -6.17 7.48 2.24
C GLY A 54 -6.85 6.22 1.66
N ARG A 55 -6.23 5.56 0.68
CA ARG A 55 -6.46 4.12 0.46
C ARG A 55 -5.55 3.33 1.40
N TRP A 56 -6.08 2.83 2.51
CA TRP A 56 -5.38 1.81 3.31
C TRP A 56 -5.22 0.54 2.48
N THR A 57 -4.09 0.38 1.79
CA THR A 57 -3.77 -0.90 1.16
C THR A 57 -3.26 -1.84 2.25
N MET A 58 -4.12 -2.73 2.75
CA MET A 58 -3.73 -3.87 3.59
C MET A 58 -2.84 -4.80 2.76
N LYS A 59 -1.54 -4.47 2.70
CA LYS A 59 -0.53 -5.28 2.04
C LYS A 59 0.33 -5.89 3.13
N ASN A 60 0.32 -7.20 3.26
CA ASN A 60 1.19 -7.97 4.16
C ASN A 60 2.61 -8.10 3.58
N ILE A 61 3.08 -7.05 2.90
CA ILE A 61 4.31 -7.03 2.14
C ILE A 61 5.10 -5.78 2.49
N LEU A 62 6.36 -5.97 2.88
CA LEU A 62 7.32 -4.90 3.11
C LEU A 62 8.21 -4.73 1.88
N ARG A 63 8.65 -3.50 1.62
CA ARG A 63 9.58 -3.18 0.52
C ARG A 63 10.70 -2.32 1.04
N HIS A 64 11.94 -2.67 0.67
CA HIS A 64 13.13 -1.88 0.94
C HIS A 64 14.17 -2.16 -0.14
N ARG A 65 14.54 -1.13 -0.89
CA ARG A 65 15.34 -1.27 -2.13
C ARG A 65 14.64 -2.27 -3.08
N GLU A 66 15.40 -3.18 -3.67
CA GLU A 66 14.89 -4.26 -4.55
C GLU A 66 14.28 -5.45 -3.78
N TYR A 67 14.29 -5.43 -2.44
CA TYR A 67 13.89 -6.57 -1.63
C TYR A 67 12.46 -6.45 -1.14
N VAL A 68 11.78 -7.59 -1.12
CA VAL A 68 10.39 -7.74 -0.70
C VAL A 68 10.36 -8.63 0.54
N GLY A 69 9.64 -8.20 1.57
CA GLY A 69 9.45 -8.93 2.82
C GLY A 69 8.00 -9.38 2.99
N SER A 70 7.79 -10.48 3.70
CA SER A 70 6.48 -10.95 4.15
C SER A 70 6.17 -10.46 5.56
N VAL A 71 4.88 -10.30 5.88
CA VAL A 71 4.39 -10.07 7.24
C VAL A 71 3.40 -11.17 7.59
N GLU A 72 3.71 -11.90 8.65
CA GLU A 72 2.92 -12.98 9.21
C GLU A 72 2.77 -12.77 10.73
N ILE A 73 1.70 -13.28 11.32
CA ILE A 73 1.44 -13.18 12.76
C ILE A 73 1.63 -14.56 13.36
N ASP A 74 2.40 -14.66 14.43
CA ASP A 74 2.46 -15.85 15.27
C ASP A 74 1.41 -15.72 16.38
N GLU A 75 0.33 -16.48 16.28
CA GLU A 75 -0.78 -16.44 17.25
C GLU A 75 -0.41 -17.07 18.60
N HIS A 76 0.59 -17.96 18.64
CA HIS A 76 0.97 -18.69 19.84
C HIS A 76 1.84 -17.86 20.75
N GLU A 77 2.83 -17.17 20.17
CA GLU A 77 3.79 -16.37 20.91
C GLU A 77 3.46 -14.86 20.87
N GLY A 78 2.51 -14.44 20.03
CA GLY A 78 2.01 -13.06 20.00
C GLY A 78 2.96 -12.05 19.36
N PHE A 79 3.84 -12.49 18.45
CA PHE A 79 4.77 -11.62 17.73
C PHE A 79 4.53 -11.63 16.22
N LEU A 80 5.01 -10.59 15.55
CA LEU A 80 5.03 -10.48 14.10
C LEU A 80 6.30 -11.10 13.54
N TYR A 81 6.14 -11.96 12.55
CA TYR A 81 7.21 -12.63 11.84
C TYR A 81 7.29 -12.15 10.40
N GLY A 82 8.50 -12.09 9.84
CA GLY A 82 8.67 -11.88 8.42
C GLY A 82 9.95 -12.50 7.89
N ARG A 83 9.93 -12.77 6.59
CA ARG A 83 11.09 -13.23 5.83
C ARG A 83 11.22 -12.50 4.52
N VAL A 84 12.45 -12.38 4.04
CA VAL A 84 12.73 -11.83 2.72
C VAL A 84 12.33 -12.84 1.64
N LEU A 85 11.70 -12.35 0.58
CA LEU A 85 11.15 -13.11 -0.53
C LEU A 85 11.97 -12.85 -1.79
N GLY A 86 12.06 -13.86 -2.65
CA GLY A 86 12.70 -13.73 -3.97
C GLY A 86 14.21 -13.96 -4.00
N ILE A 87 14.81 -14.37 -2.87
CA ILE A 87 16.22 -14.75 -2.74
C ILE A 87 16.38 -16.13 -2.08
N GLN A 88 17.52 -16.79 -2.26
CA GLN A 88 17.86 -18.06 -1.61
C GLN A 88 18.34 -17.86 -0.16
N GLU A 89 18.97 -16.73 0.14
CA GLU A 89 19.43 -16.40 1.49
C GLU A 89 18.25 -16.34 2.47
N LYS A 90 18.41 -16.97 3.64
CA LYS A 90 17.33 -17.07 4.64
C LYS A 90 17.39 -15.91 5.61
N ILE A 91 16.95 -14.74 5.16
CA ILE A 91 16.85 -13.54 6.00
C ILE A 91 15.47 -13.49 6.65
N THR A 92 15.43 -13.48 7.98
CA THR A 92 14.20 -13.48 8.78
C THR A 92 14.26 -12.43 9.89
N TYR A 93 13.12 -11.86 10.26
CA TYR A 93 13.02 -10.81 11.27
C TYR A 93 11.73 -11.00 12.09
N ARG A 94 11.75 -10.50 13.34
CA ARG A 94 10.67 -10.65 14.31
C ARG A 94 10.52 -9.41 15.17
N ALA A 95 9.29 -9.01 15.46
CA ALA A 95 9.03 -7.91 16.39
C ALA A 95 7.64 -8.05 17.03
N GLU A 96 7.45 -7.43 18.19
CA GLU A 96 6.12 -7.39 18.85
C GLU A 96 5.22 -6.31 18.25
N ARG A 97 5.81 -5.32 17.58
CA ARG A 97 5.11 -4.18 16.99
C ARG A 97 5.39 -4.04 15.51
N ALA A 98 4.41 -3.54 14.77
CA ALA A 98 4.51 -3.38 13.31
C ALA A 98 5.60 -2.39 12.89
N ASP A 99 5.75 -1.27 13.62
CA ASP A 99 6.80 -0.27 13.37
C ASP A 99 8.20 -0.85 13.57
N GLU A 100 8.37 -1.65 14.61
CA GLU A 100 9.62 -2.37 14.87
C GLU A 100 9.92 -3.42 13.81
N LEU A 101 8.90 -4.14 13.33
CA LEU A 101 9.06 -5.13 12.27
C LEU A 101 9.61 -4.49 11.00
N VAL A 102 9.07 -3.34 10.60
CA VAL A 102 9.55 -2.58 9.43
C VAL A 102 10.99 -2.13 9.62
N ARG A 103 11.34 -1.63 10.80
CA ARG A 103 12.72 -1.22 11.12
C ARG A 103 13.68 -2.39 11.06
N LYS A 104 13.32 -3.53 11.66
CA LYS A 104 14.15 -4.74 11.65
C LYS A 104 14.32 -5.27 10.23
N PHE A 105 13.26 -5.31 9.42
CA PHE A 105 13.37 -5.70 8.02
C PHE A 105 14.40 -4.85 7.27
N ARG A 106 14.34 -3.51 7.39
CA ARG A 106 15.31 -2.61 6.75
C ARG A 106 16.74 -2.87 7.24
N ALA A 107 16.91 -3.01 8.56
CA ALA A 107 18.20 -3.27 9.18
C ALA A 107 18.82 -4.60 8.71
N GLU A 108 18.02 -5.67 8.62
CA GLU A 108 18.50 -6.98 8.15
C GLU A 108 18.91 -6.94 6.67
N ILE A 109 18.19 -6.22 5.82
CA ILE A 109 18.56 -6.03 4.41
C ILE A 109 19.85 -5.21 4.29
N ASP A 110 19.97 -4.10 5.03
CA ASP A 110 21.16 -3.27 5.00
C ASP A 110 22.38 -4.06 5.51
N ALA A 111 22.22 -4.82 6.60
CA ALA A 111 23.25 -5.71 7.13
C ALA A 111 23.65 -6.83 6.15
N TYR A 112 22.69 -7.38 5.40
CA TYR A 112 22.97 -8.34 4.33
C TYR A 112 23.83 -7.73 3.22
N LEU A 113 23.47 -6.54 2.74
CA LEU A 113 24.21 -5.84 1.70
C LEU A 113 25.62 -5.46 2.17
N ASP A 114 25.75 -5.03 3.41
CA ASP A 114 27.05 -4.73 4.03
C ASP A 114 27.90 -5.99 4.21
N ARG A 115 27.30 -7.14 4.54
CA ARG A 115 27.99 -8.44 4.58
C ARG A 115 28.50 -8.83 3.20
N CYS A 116 27.65 -8.74 2.16
CA CYS A 116 28.05 -8.99 0.77
C CYS A 116 29.22 -8.09 0.34
N ALA A 117 29.17 -6.80 0.68
CA ALA A 117 30.25 -5.86 0.39
C ALA A 117 31.56 -6.23 1.10
N ARG A 118 31.51 -6.59 2.40
CA ARG A 118 32.70 -7.01 3.17
C ARG A 118 33.33 -8.30 2.67
N GLU A 119 32.51 -9.24 2.22
CA GLU A 119 32.96 -10.54 1.69
C GLU A 119 33.35 -10.47 0.21
N ASN A 120 33.19 -9.29 -0.43
CA ASN A 120 33.40 -9.08 -1.86
C ASN A 120 32.58 -10.06 -2.73
N VAL A 121 31.37 -10.37 -2.27
CA VAL A 121 30.39 -11.22 -2.96
C VAL A 121 29.25 -10.34 -3.47
N ALA A 122 28.82 -10.57 -4.71
CA ALA A 122 27.67 -9.86 -5.25
C ALA A 122 26.38 -10.25 -4.50
N PRO A 123 25.56 -9.29 -4.05
CA PRO A 123 24.29 -9.60 -3.42
C PRO A 123 23.35 -10.27 -4.43
N GLU A 124 22.48 -11.14 -3.94
CA GLU A 124 21.51 -11.84 -4.77
C GLU A 124 20.47 -10.85 -5.29
N ILE A 125 20.40 -10.70 -6.61
CA ILE A 125 19.40 -9.86 -7.26
C ILE A 125 18.09 -10.66 -7.36
N PRO A 126 17.04 -10.27 -6.62
CA PRO A 126 15.76 -10.94 -6.73
C PRO A 126 15.13 -10.67 -8.11
N TYR A 127 14.29 -11.60 -8.57
CA TYR A 127 13.48 -11.43 -9.79
C TYR A 127 14.26 -11.11 -11.09
N LYS A 128 15.43 -11.72 -11.28
CA LYS A 128 16.32 -11.59 -12.46
C LYS A 128 15.76 -12.03 -13.85
N GLY A 129 14.45 -12.11 -14.02
CA GLY A 129 13.78 -12.46 -15.29
C GLY A 129 13.80 -13.94 -15.69
N SER A 130 14.61 -14.78 -15.04
CA SER A 130 14.55 -16.23 -15.24
C SER A 130 13.38 -16.85 -14.47
N PHE A 131 12.38 -17.34 -15.21
CA PHE A 131 11.15 -17.90 -14.65
C PHE A 131 10.91 -19.33 -15.16
N ASN A 132 11.31 -20.32 -14.36
CA ASN A 132 11.17 -21.74 -14.70
C ASN A 132 9.86 -22.29 -14.13
N VAL A 133 8.88 -22.59 -15.00
CA VAL A 133 7.57 -23.12 -14.60
C VAL A 133 7.39 -24.53 -15.11
N ARG A 134 6.87 -25.41 -14.25
CA ARG A 134 6.36 -26.73 -14.66
C ARG A 134 4.88 -26.60 -14.98
N ILE A 135 4.53 -26.85 -16.24
CA ILE A 135 3.13 -26.85 -16.71
C ILE A 135 2.76 -28.24 -17.25
N ALA A 136 1.45 -28.51 -17.35
CA ALA A 136 0.97 -29.77 -17.87
C ALA A 136 1.53 -30.05 -19.28
N PRO A 137 1.99 -31.28 -19.60
CA PRO A 137 2.60 -31.60 -20.89
C PRO A 137 1.69 -31.26 -22.09
N ALA A 138 0.38 -31.48 -21.94
CA ALA A 138 -0.61 -31.13 -22.95
C ALA A 138 -0.69 -29.62 -23.23
N LEU A 139 -0.57 -28.79 -22.18
CA LEU A 139 -0.58 -27.34 -22.32
C LEU A 139 0.72 -26.86 -22.99
N HIS A 140 1.87 -27.38 -22.54
CA HIS A 140 3.17 -27.08 -23.16
C HIS A 140 3.14 -27.39 -24.66
N ARG A 141 2.64 -28.57 -25.06
CA ARG A 141 2.53 -28.97 -26.47
C ARG A 141 1.70 -27.98 -27.28
N ARG A 142 0.52 -27.56 -26.77
CA ARG A 142 -0.35 -26.61 -27.48
C ARG A 142 0.33 -25.25 -27.67
N LEU A 143 0.96 -24.73 -26.63
CA LEU A 143 1.68 -23.45 -26.66
C LEU A 143 2.86 -23.50 -27.63
N ALA A 144 3.64 -24.58 -27.62
CA ALA A 144 4.78 -24.76 -28.51
C ALA A 144 4.35 -24.81 -29.99
N ILE A 145 3.30 -25.57 -30.31
CA ILE A 145 2.74 -25.63 -31.68
C ILE A 145 2.24 -24.25 -32.13
N HIS A 146 1.53 -23.55 -31.26
CA HIS A 146 1.03 -22.20 -31.56
C HIS A 146 2.19 -21.23 -31.84
N ALA A 147 3.22 -21.23 -30.99
CA ALA A 147 4.39 -20.37 -31.16
C ALA A 147 5.09 -20.59 -32.51
N ILE A 148 5.26 -21.85 -32.91
CA ILE A 148 5.81 -22.22 -34.22
C ILE A 148 4.92 -21.70 -35.36
N ALA A 149 3.61 -21.92 -35.28
CA ALA A 149 2.66 -21.51 -36.31
C ALA A 149 2.61 -19.98 -36.49
N THR A 150 2.85 -19.21 -35.42
CA THR A 150 2.86 -17.74 -35.45
C THR A 150 4.26 -17.14 -35.63
N GLY A 151 5.30 -17.97 -35.80
CA GLY A 151 6.69 -17.49 -35.98
C GLY A 151 7.29 -16.77 -34.77
N THR A 152 6.85 -17.10 -33.55
CA THR A 152 7.38 -16.53 -32.30
C THR A 152 8.06 -17.60 -31.44
N SER A 153 8.85 -17.19 -30.45
CA SER A 153 9.39 -18.13 -29.47
C SER A 153 8.36 -18.44 -28.38
N LEU A 154 8.44 -19.63 -27.80
CA LEU A 154 7.58 -20.01 -26.67
C LEU A 154 7.70 -18.99 -25.52
N ASN A 155 8.92 -18.57 -25.18
CA ASN A 155 9.16 -17.59 -24.11
C ASN A 155 8.46 -16.27 -24.41
N ARG A 156 8.54 -15.77 -25.65
CA ARG A 156 7.89 -14.52 -26.05
C ARG A 156 6.36 -14.65 -26.03
N LEU A 157 5.82 -15.79 -26.48
CA LEU A 157 4.38 -16.06 -26.37
C LEU A 157 3.93 -16.04 -24.90
N ILE A 158 4.67 -16.71 -24.02
CA ILE A 158 4.38 -16.73 -22.58
C ILE A 158 4.46 -15.32 -21.98
N GLU A 159 5.49 -14.55 -22.30
CA GLU A 159 5.64 -13.17 -21.88
C GLU A 159 4.43 -12.31 -22.30
N HIS A 160 3.98 -12.42 -23.55
CA HIS A 160 2.78 -11.73 -24.02
C HIS A 160 1.52 -12.13 -23.24
N ILE A 161 1.32 -13.42 -22.97
CA ILE A 161 0.18 -13.91 -22.19
C ILE A 161 0.25 -13.36 -20.77
N LEU A 162 1.41 -13.43 -20.11
CA LEU A 162 1.60 -12.93 -18.75
C LEU A 162 1.40 -11.41 -18.65
N SER A 163 1.90 -10.66 -19.63
CA SER A 163 1.73 -9.21 -19.72
C SER A 163 0.28 -8.77 -19.98
N SER A 164 -0.59 -9.68 -20.44
CA SER A 164 -2.02 -9.39 -20.63
C SER A 164 -2.87 -9.62 -19.36
N TYR A 165 -2.27 -10.12 -18.28
CA TYR A 165 -2.98 -10.41 -17.03
C TYR A 165 -3.25 -9.12 -16.24
N ALA A 166 -4.51 -8.67 -16.25
CA ALA A 166 -4.96 -7.38 -15.71
C ALA A 166 -4.48 -7.04 -14.28
N PRO A 167 -4.46 -7.97 -13.30
CA PRO A 167 -4.04 -7.66 -11.93
C PRO A 167 -2.58 -7.18 -11.78
N LEU A 168 -1.72 -7.38 -12.78
CA LEU A 168 -0.33 -6.90 -12.75
C LEU A 168 -0.19 -5.43 -13.22
N TYR A 169 -1.19 -4.89 -13.93
CA TYR A 169 -1.13 -3.56 -14.54
C TYR A 169 -2.17 -2.58 -14.00
N GLU A 170 -2.99 -3.00 -13.04
CA GLU A 170 -3.68 -2.08 -12.14
C GLU A 170 -2.67 -1.48 -11.13
N SER A 171 -1.81 -0.57 -11.59
CA SER A 171 -0.97 0.19 -10.67
C SER A 171 -1.74 1.40 -10.14
N PRO A 172 -1.92 1.55 -8.81
CA PRO A 172 -1.97 2.87 -8.21
C PRO A 172 -0.55 3.44 -8.24
N ASN A 173 -0.27 4.30 -9.23
CA ASN A 173 0.90 5.18 -9.34
C ASN A 173 2.16 4.79 -8.55
N ASP A 174 3.00 3.90 -9.08
CA ASP A 174 4.37 3.68 -8.59
C ASP A 174 5.38 3.97 -9.72
N THR A 175 6.09 5.08 -9.58
CA THR A 175 7.03 5.66 -10.56
C THR A 175 8.45 5.12 -10.37
N SER A 176 8.62 3.82 -10.10
CA SER A 176 9.92 3.20 -9.83
C SER A 176 10.33 2.16 -10.87
N VAL A 177 10.06 2.41 -12.16
CA VAL A 177 10.80 1.75 -13.26
C VAL A 177 10.93 2.71 -14.43
N ARG A 178 12.10 3.36 -14.55
CA ARG A 178 12.62 3.97 -15.78
C ARG A 178 14.11 3.68 -15.88
#